data_AF-A0A4Y2UPZ6-F1
#
_entry.id   AF-A0A4Y2UPZ6-F1
#
_cell.length_a   1.000
_cell.length_b   1.000
_cell.length_c   1.000
_cell.angle_alpha   90.00
_cell.angle_beta   90.00
_cell.angle_gamma   90.00
#
_symmetry.space_group_name_H-M   'P 1'
#
loop_
_entity.id
_entity.type
_entity.pdbx_description
1 polymer ?
#
loop_
_entity_poly.entity_id
_entity_poly.type
_entity_poly.pdbx_seq_one_letter_code
_entity_poly.pdbx_strand_id
1 'polypeptide(L)' 'MVSTFTRPESIGLFLWGYIKQRVYATPPPTLQELRNRITDVCDSMSPAMLYNVRREVQSRVQMCIVAEGHHFEHDR' A
#
# COMPACT_ATOMS: atom_id res chain seq x y z
N MET A 1 -2.68 -2.30 -22.06
CA MET A 1 -1.29 -2.01 -21.65
C MET A 1 -1.29 -0.68 -20.91
N VAL A 2 -0.57 -0.62 -19.79
CA VAL A 2 -0.35 0.51 -18.88
C VAL A 2 -1.60 1.12 -18.21
N SER A 3 -2.10 0.46 -17.16
CA SER A 3 -2.92 1.17 -16.17
C SER A 3 -2.04 2.18 -15.46
N THR A 4 -2.27 3.44 -15.76
CA THR A 4 -1.59 4.60 -15.18
C THR A 4 -1.79 4.65 -13.67
N PHE A 5 -0.65 4.82 -13.00
CA PHE A 5 -0.48 5.08 -11.58
C PHE A 5 -1.04 6.48 -11.22
N THR A 6 -2.36 6.65 -11.24
CA THR A 6 -3.03 7.93 -10.93
C THR A 6 -4.34 7.74 -10.16
N ARG A 7 -4.35 6.95 -9.09
CA ARG A 7 -5.45 6.92 -8.09
C ARG A 7 -4.86 6.94 -6.68
N PRO A 8 -5.27 7.87 -5.80
CA PRO A 8 -4.89 7.84 -4.39
C PRO A 8 -5.70 6.73 -3.71
N GLU A 9 -5.29 5.50 -3.96
CA GLU A 9 -5.77 4.34 -3.21
C GLU A 9 -5.46 4.56 -1.72
N SER A 10 -6.36 4.12 -0.82
CA SER A 10 -6.08 4.04 0.62
C SER A 10 -4.68 3.50 0.88
N ILE A 11 -3.93 4.06 1.81
CA ILE A 11 -2.58 3.59 2.16
C ILE A 11 -2.51 2.06 2.33
N GLY A 12 -3.54 1.51 2.98
CA GLY A 12 -3.69 0.09 3.23
C GLY A 12 -4.20 -0.71 2.03
N LEU A 13 -4.75 -0.08 1.01
CA LEU A 13 -5.10 -0.71 -0.27
C LEU A 13 -3.92 -0.67 -1.24
N PHE A 14 -3.21 0.45 -1.33
CA PHE A 14 -2.06 0.61 -2.23
C PHE A 14 -0.89 -0.29 -1.82
N LEU A 15 -0.39 -0.12 -0.59
CA LEU A 15 0.80 -0.85 -0.14
C LEU A 15 0.50 -2.35 -0.04
N TRP A 16 -0.66 -2.70 0.51
CA TRP A 16 -1.07 -4.10 0.59
C TRP A 16 -1.37 -4.70 -0.79
N GLY A 17 -1.97 -3.94 -1.70
CA GLY A 17 -2.18 -4.35 -3.09
C GLY A 17 -0.86 -4.64 -3.79
N TYR A 18 0.11 -3.74 -3.62
CA TYR A 18 1.47 -3.90 -4.14
C TYR A 18 2.18 -5.13 -3.57
N ILE A 19 2.16 -5.31 -2.25
CA ILE A 19 2.78 -6.47 -1.59
C ILE A 19 2.13 -7.76 -2.06
N LYS A 20 0.79 -7.83 -2.06
CA LYS A 20 0.05 -9.02 -2.52
C LYS A 20 0.38 -9.36 -3.96
N GLN A 21 0.43 -8.37 -4.84
CA GLN A 21 0.72 -8.59 -6.26
C GLN A 21 2.09 -9.24 -6.45
N ARG A 22 3.11 -8.87 -5.66
CA ARG A 22 4.45 -9.45 -5.77
C ARG A 22 4.60 -10.77 -5.04
N VAL A 23 4.07 -10.87 -3.83
CA VAL A 23 4.18 -12.08 -2.99
C VAL A 23 3.41 -13.26 -3.61
N TYR A 24 2.22 -12.99 -4.16
CA TYR A 24 1.34 -13.99 -4.77
C TYR A 24 1.39 -14.00 -6.30
N ALA A 25 2.39 -13.35 -6.93
CA ALA A 25 2.61 -13.45 -8.38
C ALA A 25 2.73 -14.92 -8.84
N THR A 26 3.30 -15.76 -7.98
CA THR A 26 3.23 -17.21 -8.07
C THR A 26 2.78 -17.76 -6.71
N PRO A 27 2.05 -18.90 -6.64
CA PRO A 27 1.69 -19.50 -5.37
C PRO A 27 2.95 -19.91 -4.59
N PRO A 28 3.18 -19.40 -3.37
CA PRO A 28 4.32 -19.82 -2.58
C PRO A 28 4.08 -21.26 -2.06
N PRO A 29 4.97 -22.22 -2.36
CA PRO A 29 4.82 -23.63 -1.97
C PRO A 29 5.09 -23.87 -0.48
N THR A 30 5.78 -22.95 0.20
CA THR A 30 6.11 -23.08 1.63
C THR A 30 5.94 -21.77 2.39
N LEU A 31 5.72 -21.87 3.71
CA LEU A 31 5.70 -20.70 4.59
C LEU A 31 7.03 -19.96 4.63
N GLN A 32 8.16 -20.65 4.46
CA GLN A 32 9.47 -20.03 4.42
C GLN A 32 9.63 -19.16 3.18
N GLU A 33 9.22 -19.66 2.03
CA GLU A 33 9.28 -18.89 0.79
C GLU A 33 8.33 -17.68 0.82
N LEU A 34 7.14 -17.84 1.41
CA LEU A 34 6.23 -16.72 1.66
C LEU A 34 6.91 -15.62 2.50
N ARG A 35 7.60 -15.99 3.59
CA ARG A 35 8.32 -15.04 4.44
C ARG A 35 9.45 -14.35 3.68
N ASN A 36 10.26 -15.11 2.94
CA ASN A 36 11.36 -14.56 2.15
C ASN A 36 10.86 -13.56 1.12
N ARG A 37 9.78 -13.88 0.39
CA ARG A 37 9.18 -12.97 -0.59
C ARG A 37 8.64 -11.70 0.04
N ILE A 38 8.04 -11.77 1.24
CA ILE A 38 7.59 -10.57 1.96
C ILE A 38 8.81 -9.69 2.28
N THR A 39 9.89 -10.27 2.81
CA THR A 39 11.14 -9.56 3.11
C THR A 39 11.73 -8.93 1.84
N ASP A 40 11.88 -9.69 0.75
CA ASP A 40 12.42 -9.19 -0.52
C ASP A 40 11.59 -8.03 -1.09
N VAL A 41 10.25 -8.13 -0.99
CA VAL A 41 9.36 -7.06 -1.44
C VAL A 41 9.53 -5.80 -0.60
N CYS A 42 9.70 -5.95 0.72
CA CYS A 42 9.99 -4.84 1.64
C CYS A 42 11.37 -4.21 1.37
N ASP A 43 12.40 -5.02 1.17
CA ASP A 43 13.77 -4.55 0.91
C ASP A 43 13.89 -3.88 -0.47
N SER A 44 13.12 -4.34 -1.46
CA SER A 44 13.05 -3.71 -2.78
C SER A 44 12.20 -2.44 -2.83
N MET A 45 11.62 -1.99 -1.71
CA MET A 45 10.83 -0.76 -1.69
C MET A 45 11.74 0.46 -1.84
N SER A 46 11.53 1.24 -2.90
CA SER A 46 12.27 2.46 -3.13
C SER A 46 11.88 3.57 -2.14
N PRO A 47 12.82 4.51 -1.85
CA PRO A 47 12.52 5.68 -1.03
C PRO A 47 11.32 6.51 -1.55
N ALA A 48 11.10 6.55 -2.87
CA ALA A 48 9.97 7.23 -3.47
C ALA A 48 8.63 6.58 -3.12
N MET A 49 8.55 5.25 -3.08
CA MET A 49 7.34 4.54 -2.63
C MET A 49 7.08 4.81 -1.15
N LEU A 50 8.11 4.80 -0.32
CA LEU A 50 7.99 5.14 1.11
C LEU A 50 7.54 6.60 1.32
N TYR A 51 7.99 7.53 0.47
CA TYR A 51 7.53 8.91 0.49
C TYR A 51 6.04 9.04 0.17
N ASN A 52 5.57 8.34 -0.86
CA ASN A 52 4.16 8.30 -1.22
C ASN A 52 3.32 7.69 -0.09
N VAL A 53 3.79 6.61 0.52
CA VAL A 53 3.16 6.02 1.70
C VAL A 53 3.06 7.07 2.82
N ARG A 54 4.14 7.77 3.13
CA ARG A 54 4.12 8.81 4.17
C ARG A 54 3.11 9.93 3.88
N ARG A 55 3.08 10.42 2.64
CA ARG A 55 2.16 11.47 2.17
C ARG A 55 0.70 11.06 2.34
N GLU A 56 0.36 9.83 1.95
CA GLU A 56 -1.00 9.31 2.06
C GLU A 56 -1.43 9.08 3.51
N VAL A 57 -0.54 8.60 4.39
CA VAL A 57 -0.83 8.52 5.84
C VAL A 57 -1.13 9.90 6.40
N GLN A 58 -0.29 10.89 6.08
CA GLN A 58 -0.50 12.27 6.52
C GLN A 58 -1.83 12.84 6.01
N SER A 59 -2.16 12.62 4.74
CA SER A 59 -3.44 13.00 4.16
C SER A 59 -4.63 12.40 4.92
N ARG A 60 -4.56 11.11 5.26
CA ARG A 60 -5.61 10.42 6.03
C ARG A 60 -5.76 10.94 7.45
N VAL A 61 -4.65 11.19 8.13
CA VAL A 61 -4.67 11.80 9.46
C VAL A 61 -5.34 13.18 9.37
N GLN A 62 -5.01 13.97 8.35
CA GLN A 62 -5.66 15.27 8.15
C GLN A 62 -7.16 15.13 7.89
N MET A 63 -7.58 14.16 7.07
CA MET A 63 -9.01 13.89 6.86
C MET A 63 -9.71 13.45 8.15
N CYS A 64 -9.08 12.63 9.00
CA CYS A 64 -9.62 12.27 10.32
C CYS A 64 -9.83 13.50 11.20
N ILE A 65 -8.89 14.44 11.18
CA ILE A 65 -9.00 15.68 11.96
C ILE A 65 -10.17 16.53 11.43
N VAL A 66 -10.29 16.68 10.11
CA VAL A 66 -11.40 17.43 9.48
C VAL A 66 -12.75 16.78 9.76
N ALA A 67 -12.80 15.44 9.77
CA ALA A 67 -14.01 14.68 10.09
C ALA A 67 -14.31 14.64 11.59
N GLU A 68 -13.54 15.34 12.44
CA GLU A 68 -13.66 15.29 13.91
C GLU A 68 -13.63 13.86 14.48
N GLY A 69 -12.92 12.95 13.81
CA GLY A 69 -12.85 11.54 14.16
C GLY A 69 -14.07 10.70 13.76
N HIS A 70 -15.06 11.27 13.06
CA HIS A 70 -16.15 10.49 12.45
C HIS A 70 -15.63 9.57 11.34
N HIS A 71 -16.40 8.53 11.02
CA HIS A 71 -16.06 7.63 9.92
C HIS A 71 -16.25 8.38 8.60
N PHE A 72 -15.20 8.44 7.78
CA PHE A 72 -15.25 9.03 6.44
C PHE A 72 -14.73 8.02 5.43
N GLU A 73 -15.51 7.81 4.38
CA GLU A 73 -15.03 7.18 3.16
C GLU A 73 -14.40 8.27 2.26
N HIS A 74 -13.55 7.86 1.32
CA HIS A 74 -13.09 8.78 0.29
C HIS A 74 -14.28 9.06 -0.65
N ASP A 75 -15.07 10.09 -0.31
CA ASP A 75 -16.19 10.52 -1.15
C ASP A 75 -15.65 11.18 -2.43
N ARG A 76 -16.38 10.94 -3.52
CA ARG A 76 -15.95 11.04 -4.91
C ARG A 76 -15.59 12.43 -5.40
#